data_AF-A0A257N7Y0-F1
#
_entry.id   AF-A0A257N7Y0-F1
#
_cell.length_a   1.000
_cell.length_b   1.000
_cell.length_c   1.000
_cell.angle_alpha   90.00
_cell.angle_beta   90.00
_cell.angle_gamma   90.00
#
_symmetry.space_group_name_H-M   'P 1'
#
loop_
_entity.id
_entity.type
_entity.pdbx_description
1 polymer ?
#
loop_
_entity_poly.entity_id
_entity_poly.type
_entity_poly.pdbx_seq_one_letter_code
_entity_poly.pdbx_strand_id
1 'polypeptide(L)'
;MHHKLHHQQNRLAVKAAELWQHNPVITIHSYQQRQRYLSNRLVLAIDQQLKQLMQRLTASSQTLHAVSPLATLNRGYALTIEPCSGQIIRSTAQLKVGDVLETRLAQGSFTNEVKSINVP
;
A
#
# COMPACT_ATOMS: atom_id res chain seq x y z
N MET A 1 27.46 75.82 1.15
CA MET A 1 27.82 74.64 0.33
C MET A 1 27.61 73.31 1.07
N HIS A 2 28.05 73.17 2.33
CA HIS A 2 27.95 71.94 3.13
C HIS A 2 26.52 71.38 3.35
N HIS A 3 25.52 72.25 3.58
CA HIS A 3 24.12 71.81 3.81
C HIS A 3 23.49 71.08 2.61
N LYS A 4 23.84 71.50 1.39
CA LYS A 4 23.30 70.91 0.15
C LYS A 4 23.87 69.52 -0.09
N LEU A 5 25.12 69.31 0.29
CA LEU A 5 25.84 68.04 0.17
C LEU A 5 25.32 67.03 1.21
N HIS A 6 25.09 67.46 2.45
CA HIS A 6 24.44 66.65 3.48
C HIS A 6 23.03 66.20 3.07
N HIS A 7 22.25 67.11 2.47
CA HIS A 7 20.90 66.77 1.99
C HIS A 7 20.92 65.78 0.83
N GLN A 8 21.91 65.86 -0.07
CA GLN A 8 22.07 64.88 -1.15
C GLN A 8 22.51 63.50 -0.63
N GLN A 9 23.43 63.46 0.34
CA GLN A 9 23.86 62.22 1.00
C GLN A 9 22.70 61.52 1.72
N ASN A 10 21.88 62.26 2.46
CA ASN A 10 20.71 61.70 3.14
C ASN A 10 19.68 61.14 2.14
N ARG A 11 19.44 61.81 1.01
CA ARG A 11 18.55 61.30 -0.04
C ARG A 11 19.07 60.00 -0.65
N LEU A 12 20.38 59.87 -0.87
CA LEU A 12 20.99 58.64 -1.38
C LEU A 12 20.89 57.50 -0.36
N ALA A 13 21.12 57.78 0.92
CA ALA A 13 21.00 56.79 1.98
C ALA A 13 19.58 56.22 2.09
N VAL A 14 18.55 57.08 2.03
CA VAL A 14 17.14 56.65 2.04
C VAL A 14 16.80 55.82 0.81
N LYS A 15 17.21 56.24 -0.39
CA LYS A 15 16.96 55.47 -1.63
C LYS A 15 17.72 54.14 -1.67
N ALA A 16 18.93 54.09 -1.13
CA ALA A 16 19.65 52.83 -0.96
C ALA A 16 18.92 51.91 0.02
N ALA A 17 18.45 52.42 1.16
CA ALA A 17 17.68 51.64 2.12
C ALA A 17 16.37 51.08 1.52
N GLU A 18 15.65 51.87 0.72
CA GLU A 18 14.46 51.42 -0.02
C GLU A 18 14.78 50.27 -0.99
N LEU A 19 15.91 50.33 -1.70
CA LEU A 19 16.38 49.25 -2.59
C LEU A 19 16.76 47.98 -1.82
N TRP A 20 17.42 48.13 -0.67
CA TRP A 20 17.79 47.01 0.19
C TRP A 20 16.57 46.30 0.80
N GLN A 21 15.52 47.05 1.13
CA GLN A 21 14.26 46.47 1.63
C GLN A 21 13.53 45.63 0.56
N HIS A 22 13.68 45.97 -0.72
CA HIS A 22 13.10 45.22 -1.83
C HIS A 22 14.11 44.27 -2.48
N ASN A 23 15.16 43.87 -1.77
CA ASN A 23 16.21 43.02 -2.33
C ASN A 23 15.65 41.62 -2.68
N PRO A 24 15.51 41.28 -3.97
CA PRO A 24 14.90 40.04 -4.41
C PRO A 24 15.72 38.80 -4.01
N VAL A 25 17.00 38.97 -3.68
CA VAL A 25 17.90 37.88 -3.27
C VAL A 25 17.40 37.19 -2.00
N ILE A 26 16.92 37.96 -1.01
CA ILE A 26 16.41 37.41 0.25
C ILE A 26 15.14 36.60 -0.01
N THR A 27 14.25 37.16 -0.82
CA THR A 27 12.99 36.52 -1.21
C THR A 27 13.24 35.22 -1.98
N ILE A 28 14.13 35.25 -2.98
CA ILE A 28 14.52 34.06 -3.76
C ILE A 28 15.16 33.01 -2.86
N HIS A 29 16.06 33.40 -1.95
CA HIS A 29 16.70 32.47 -1.03
C HIS A 29 15.67 31.77 -0.13
N SER A 30 14.72 32.52 0.41
CA SER A 30 13.65 31.96 1.25
C SER A 30 12.77 30.97 0.48
N TYR A 31 12.41 31.26 -0.78
CA TYR A 31 11.68 30.33 -1.63
C TYR A 31 12.49 29.08 -1.99
N GLN A 32 13.78 29.22 -2.27
CA GLN A 32 14.66 28.07 -2.52
C GLN A 32 14.77 27.16 -1.29
N GLN A 33 14.93 27.75 -0.09
CA GLN A 33 14.94 26.99 1.16
C GLN A 33 13.61 26.26 1.39
N ARG A 34 12.48 26.94 1.18
CA ARG A 34 11.15 26.36 1.30
C ARG A 34 10.92 25.23 0.30
N GLN A 35 11.35 25.40 -0.95
CA GLN A 35 11.26 24.37 -1.99
C GLN A 35 12.05 23.12 -1.57
N ARG A 36 13.31 23.28 -1.12
CA ARG A 36 14.15 22.16 -0.66
C ARG A 36 13.51 21.44 0.53
N TYR A 37 13.00 22.19 1.49
CA TYR A 37 12.29 21.62 2.65
C TYR A 37 11.06 20.81 2.24
N LEU A 38 10.20 21.35 1.37
CA LEU A 38 9.00 20.67 0.89
C LEU A 38 9.34 19.43 0.05
N SER A 39 10.37 19.52 -0.80
CA SER A 39 10.85 18.40 -1.61
C SER A 39 11.32 17.24 -0.73
N ASN A 40 12.17 17.53 0.26
CA ASN A 40 12.65 16.51 1.20
C ASN A 40 11.49 15.88 2.00
N ARG A 41 10.55 16.70 2.45
CA ARG A 41 9.36 16.19 3.17
C ARG A 41 8.48 15.30 2.31
N LEU A 42 8.30 15.65 1.04
CA LEU A 42 7.50 14.86 0.11
C LEU A 42 8.12 13.48 -0.12
N VAL A 43 9.44 13.40 -0.32
CA VAL A 43 10.15 12.12 -0.49
C VAL A 43 9.97 11.23 0.74
N LEU A 44 10.16 11.78 1.94
CA LEU A 44 9.98 11.03 3.20
C LEU A 44 8.53 10.55 3.38
N ALA A 45 7.55 11.40 3.07
CA ALA A 45 6.14 11.03 3.18
C ALA A 45 5.76 9.91 2.20
N ILE A 46 6.27 9.95 0.97
CA ILE A 46 6.03 8.90 -0.03
C ILE A 46 6.65 7.57 0.42
N ASP A 47 7.90 7.59 0.89
CA ASP A 47 8.58 6.38 1.37
C ASP A 47 7.83 5.75 2.55
N GLN A 48 7.40 6.57 3.52
CA GLN A 48 6.62 6.09 4.65
C GLN A 48 5.27 5.50 4.22
N GLN A 49 4.56 6.18 3.32
CA GLN A 49 3.27 5.71 2.80
C GLN A 49 3.42 4.38 2.05
N LEU A 50 4.46 4.25 1.22
CA LEU A 50 4.72 3.04 0.45
C LEU A 50 5.05 1.86 1.37
N LYS A 51 5.88 2.07 2.41
CA LYS A 51 6.17 1.07 3.45
C LYS A 51 4.90 0.59 4.15
N GLN A 52 4.01 1.50 4.54
CA GLN A 52 2.74 1.14 5.18
C GLN A 52 1.82 0.35 4.25
N LEU A 53 1.73 0.73 2.97
CA LEU A 53 0.95 0.00 1.98
C LEU A 53 1.50 -1.40 1.73
N MET A 54 2.82 -1.56 1.63
CA MET A 54 3.46 -2.87 1.50
C MET A 54 3.18 -3.76 2.70
N GLN A 55 3.31 -3.23 3.93
CA GLN A 55 2.99 -3.98 5.15
C GLN A 55 1.53 -4.45 5.17
N ARG A 56 0.59 -3.57 4.80
CA ARG A 56 -0.84 -3.93 4.69
C ARG A 56 -1.07 -5.00 3.63
N LEU A 57 -0.42 -4.88 2.47
CA LEU A 57 -0.53 -5.88 1.41
C LEU A 57 0.00 -7.24 1.88
N THR A 58 1.17 -7.27 2.53
CA THR A 58 1.74 -8.50 3.08
C THR A 58 0.84 -9.11 4.15
N ALA A 59 0.31 -8.32 5.07
CA ALA A 59 -0.59 -8.80 6.11
C ALA A 59 -1.91 -9.33 5.53
N SER A 60 -2.50 -8.62 4.58
CA SER A 60 -3.71 -9.08 3.87
C SER A 60 -3.44 -10.34 3.04
N SER A 61 -2.27 -10.44 2.39
CA SER A 61 -1.86 -11.64 1.65
C SER A 61 -1.67 -12.82 2.59
N GLN A 62 -0.97 -12.65 3.72
CA GLN A 62 -0.81 -13.68 4.74
C GLN A 62 -2.15 -14.11 5.35
N THR A 63 -3.05 -13.17 5.60
CA THR A 63 -4.41 -13.45 6.08
C THR A 63 -5.19 -14.21 5.01
N LEU A 64 -5.14 -13.77 3.76
CA LEU A 64 -5.76 -14.45 2.62
C LEU A 64 -5.22 -15.86 2.46
N HIS A 65 -3.90 -16.07 2.60
CA HIS A 65 -3.31 -17.39 2.62
C HIS A 65 -3.81 -18.20 3.82
N ALA A 66 -3.82 -17.65 5.03
CA ALA A 66 -4.28 -18.35 6.23
C ALA A 66 -5.77 -18.76 6.18
N VAL A 67 -6.61 -17.97 5.51
CA VAL A 67 -8.06 -18.24 5.35
C VAL A 67 -8.41 -18.88 4.00
N SER A 68 -7.46 -19.04 3.07
CA SER A 68 -7.72 -19.59 1.75
C SER A 68 -7.69 -21.12 1.81
N PRO A 69 -8.70 -21.80 1.21
CA PRO A 69 -8.67 -23.23 0.94
C PRO A 69 -7.34 -23.68 0.31
N LEU A 70 -6.71 -22.83 -0.50
CA LEU A 70 -5.43 -23.10 -1.16
C LEU A 70 -4.27 -23.36 -0.18
N ALA A 71 -4.21 -22.69 0.97
CA ALA A 71 -3.15 -22.97 1.95
C ALA A 71 -3.38 -24.29 2.71
N THR A 72 -4.64 -24.70 2.86
CA THR A 72 -4.97 -26.05 3.35
C THR A 72 -4.55 -27.08 2.30
N LEU A 73 -4.82 -26.82 1.02
CA LEU A 73 -4.42 -27.70 -0.07
C LEU A 73 -2.89 -27.84 -0.20
N ASN A 74 -2.14 -26.74 -0.10
CA ASN A 74 -0.66 -26.74 -0.15
C ASN A 74 0.00 -27.51 1.00
N ARG A 75 -0.70 -27.76 2.11
CA ARG A 75 -0.21 -28.60 3.22
C ARG A 75 -0.45 -30.09 3.01
N GLY A 76 -0.89 -30.49 1.81
CA GLY A 76 -1.13 -31.89 1.45
C GLY A 76 -2.55 -32.38 1.73
N TYR A 77 -3.48 -31.49 2.05
CA TYR A 77 -4.90 -31.84 2.19
C TYR A 77 -5.64 -31.71 0.85
N ALA A 78 -6.77 -32.38 0.74
CA ALA A 78 -7.66 -32.29 -0.41
C ALA A 78 -9.01 -31.68 0.02
N LEU A 79 -9.65 -30.93 -0.88
CA LEU A 79 -10.97 -30.37 -0.66
C LEU A 79 -11.96 -31.11 -1.54
N THR A 80 -12.94 -31.77 -0.95
CA THR A 80 -14.02 -32.44 -1.69
C THR A 80 -15.24 -31.52 -1.79
N ILE A 81 -15.72 -31.32 -3.00
CA ILE A 81 -16.86 -30.48 -3.34
C ILE A 81 -17.89 -31.26 -4.16
N GLU A 82 -19.16 -30.93 -3.97
CA GLU A 82 -20.23 -31.42 -4.83
C GLU A 82 -20.20 -30.66 -6.18
N PRO A 83 -20.11 -31.34 -7.35
CA PRO A 83 -19.86 -30.68 -8.63
C PRO A 83 -20.98 -29.72 -9.08
N CYS A 84 -22.23 -30.04 -8.74
CA CYS A 84 -23.39 -29.27 -9.18
C CYS A 84 -23.61 -28.00 -8.35
N SER A 85 -23.41 -28.07 -7.03
CA SER A 85 -23.65 -26.94 -6.12
C SER A 85 -22.39 -26.16 -5.77
N GLY A 86 -21.21 -26.76 -5.94
CA GLY A 86 -19.94 -26.24 -5.43
C GLY A 86 -19.83 -26.28 -3.90
N GLN A 87 -20.73 -26.96 -3.21
CA GLN A 87 -20.72 -27.05 -1.75
C GLN A 87 -19.55 -27.90 -1.26
N ILE A 88 -18.85 -27.40 -0.23
CA ILE A 88 -17.78 -28.15 0.44
C ILE A 88 -18.39 -29.24 1.32
N ILE A 89 -17.96 -30.49 1.09
CA ILE A 89 -18.31 -31.62 1.93
C ILE A 89 -17.40 -31.62 3.16
N ARG A 90 -18.01 -31.62 4.36
CA ARG A 90 -17.30 -31.57 5.65
C ARG A 90 -17.57 -32.76 6.56
N SER A 91 -18.60 -33.54 6.28
CA SER A 91 -19.02 -34.69 7.09
C SER A 91 -19.48 -35.84 6.20
N THR A 92 -19.26 -37.07 6.67
CA THR A 92 -19.75 -38.29 6.02
C THR A 92 -21.28 -38.35 5.97
N ALA A 93 -21.99 -37.61 6.82
CA ALA A 93 -23.45 -37.51 6.79
C ALA A 93 -23.99 -36.80 5.53
N GLN A 94 -23.14 -36.08 4.81
CA GLN A 94 -23.47 -35.38 3.57
C GLN A 94 -23.24 -36.24 2.32
N LEU A 95 -22.71 -37.46 2.50
CA LEU A 95 -22.33 -38.34 1.41
C LEU A 95 -23.30 -39.51 1.27
N LYS A 96 -23.47 -39.98 0.04
CA LYS A 96 -24.11 -41.25 -0.29
C LYS A 96 -23.19 -42.08 -1.16
N VAL A 97 -23.30 -43.41 -1.05
CA VAL A 97 -22.58 -44.33 -1.93
C VAL A 97 -23.10 -44.14 -3.36
N GLY A 98 -22.18 -44.02 -4.32
CA GLY A 98 -22.45 -43.67 -5.71
C GLY A 98 -22.39 -42.17 -6.01
N ASP A 99 -22.21 -41.29 -5.01
CA ASP A 99 -22.06 -39.87 -5.27
C ASP A 99 -20.78 -39.59 -6.06
N VAL A 100 -20.93 -38.78 -7.11
CA VAL A 100 -19.81 -38.26 -7.91
C VAL A 100 -19.41 -36.90 -7.35
N LEU A 101 -18.17 -36.80 -6.90
CA LEU A 101 -17.60 -35.62 -6.25
C LEU A 101 -16.41 -35.10 -7.05
N GLU A 102 -16.09 -33.81 -6.91
CA GLU A 102 -14.82 -33.26 -7.36
C GLU A 102 -13.92 -33.08 -6.15
N THR A 103 -12.70 -33.61 -6.24
CA THR A 103 -11.66 -33.42 -5.24
C THR A 103 -10.58 -32.51 -5.79
N ARG A 104 -10.35 -31.38 -5.12
CA ARG A 104 -9.34 -30.40 -5.49
C ARG A 104 -8.10 -30.60 -4.64
N LEU A 105 -6.94 -30.52 -5.30
CA LEU A 105 -5.61 -30.55 -4.69
C LEU A 105 -4.94 -29.18 -4.84
N ALA A 106 -3.73 -29.03 -4.29
CA ALA A 106 -2.91 -27.83 -4.46
C ALA A 106 -2.74 -27.44 -5.94
N GLN A 107 -2.61 -28.46 -6.79
CA GLN A 107 -2.47 -28.29 -8.23
C GLN A 107 -3.40 -29.27 -8.94
N GLY A 108 -4.48 -28.73 -9.51
CA GLY A 108 -5.49 -29.50 -10.24
C GLY A 108 -6.65 -30.04 -9.39
N SER A 109 -7.56 -30.72 -10.06
CA SER A 109 -8.68 -31.44 -9.46
C SER A 109 -8.98 -32.70 -10.26
N PHE A 110 -9.67 -33.64 -9.61
CA PHE A 110 -10.13 -34.87 -10.24
C PHE A 110 -11.51 -35.26 -9.72
N THR A 111 -12.25 -35.98 -10.54
CA THR A 111 -13.58 -36.50 -10.18
C THR A 111 -13.44 -37.88 -9.55
N ASN A 112 -14.20 -38.14 -8.50
CA ASN A 112 -14.22 -39.42 -7.79
C ASN A 112 -15.63 -39.85 -7.42
N GLU A 113 -15.82 -41.15 -7.23
CA GLU A 113 -17.09 -41.76 -6.84
C GLU A 113 -16.96 -42.38 -5.44
N VAL A 114 -17.96 -42.15 -4.59
CA VAL A 114 -18.02 -42.70 -3.23
C VAL A 114 -18.36 -44.20 -3.28
N LYS A 115 -17.39 -45.07 -2.98
CA LYS A 115 -17.61 -46.53 -2.96
C LYS A 115 -18.14 -47.08 -1.65
N SER A 116 -17.73 -46.49 -0.52
CA SER A 116 -18.16 -46.90 0.81
C SER A 116 -18.04 -45.73 1.78
N ILE A 117 -18.90 -45.71 2.79
CA ILE A 117 -18.91 -44.68 3.84
C ILE A 117 -18.82 -45.40 5.17
N ASN A 118 -17.74 -45.12 5.91
CA ASN A 118 -17.59 -45.58 7.29
C ASN A 118 -17.88 -44.40 8.22
N VAL A 119 -18.88 -44.58 9.08
CA VAL A 119 -19.17 -43.64 10.17
C VAL A 119 -18.41 -44.16 11.40
N PRO A 120 -17.71 -43.28 12.15
CA PRO A 120 -17.04 -43.67 13.38
C PRO A 120 -18.00 -44.22 14.45
#